data_AF-A0A926BAX4-F1
#
_entry.id   AF-A0A926BAX4-F1
#
_cell.length_a   1.000
_cell.length_b   1.000
_cell.length_c   1.000
_cell.angle_alpha   90.00
_cell.angle_beta   90.00
_cell.angle_gamma   90.00
#
_symmetry.space_group_name_H-M   'P 1'
#
loop_
_entity.id
_entity.type
_entity.pdbx_description
1 polymer ?
#
loop_
_entity_poly.entity_id
_entity_poly.type
_entity_poly.pdbx_seq_one_letter_code
_entity_poly.pdbx_strand_id
1 'polypeptide(L)'
;VLHDPFGFVWATHLFLLGGTRGMAWHGWLGIGATVLLLTGLAAWLPTAARQLRARLAAKGATPAARLFYDAHTLGGATVLPLLIVLAVTGTAFPWEDALHNAFRLPEPRKYAVAEERVRPISADVLLRTADQQLPGMRVRRLILPTKPTDVARVQMIARRPTLLARATVTLNPYDGAVLSVIQETETEGGERLLKVLPALHFGAWGGITGKLIYCVAALAAPGLFLSGGYLYLRRLHERRRDPTVGGGNT
;
A
#
# COMPACT_ATOMS: atom_id res chain seq x y z
N VAL A 1 -4.80 -9.04 -18.44
CA VAL A 1 -4.76 -8.05 -17.34
C VAL A 1 -5.14 -6.65 -17.82
N LEU A 2 -4.86 -6.24 -19.06
CA LEU A 2 -5.23 -4.90 -19.56
C LEU A 2 -6.66 -4.77 -20.12
N HIS A 3 -7.49 -5.82 -20.01
CA HIS A 3 -8.79 -5.88 -20.66
C HIS A 3 -9.92 -5.22 -19.85
N ASP A 4 -9.65 -4.78 -18.62
CA ASP A 4 -10.61 -4.11 -17.76
C ASP A 4 -9.98 -2.92 -17.01
N PRO A 5 -10.76 -1.89 -16.63
CA PRO A 5 -10.22 -0.67 -16.01
C PRO A 5 -9.44 -0.93 -14.72
N PHE A 6 -9.88 -1.90 -13.91
CA PHE A 6 -9.19 -2.26 -12.67
C PHE A 6 -7.83 -2.89 -12.98
N GLY A 7 -7.79 -3.85 -13.91
CA GLY A 7 -6.56 -4.48 -14.35
C GLY A 7 -5.57 -3.49 -14.98
N PHE A 8 -6.05 -2.49 -15.72
CA PHE A 8 -5.22 -1.40 -16.23
C PHE A 8 -4.61 -0.55 -15.11
N VAL A 9 -5.42 -0.11 -14.14
CA VAL A 9 -4.94 0.68 -12.98
C VAL A 9 -3.95 -0.15 -12.16
N TRP A 10 -4.25 -1.42 -11.90
CA TRP A 10 -3.35 -2.34 -11.19
C TRP A 10 -2.02 -2.52 -11.91
N ALA A 11 -2.05 -2.79 -13.22
CA ALA A 11 -0.86 -2.96 -14.04
C ALA A 11 -0.01 -1.67 -14.11
N THR A 12 -0.66 -0.52 -14.18
CA THR A 12 0.02 0.78 -14.16
C THR A 12 0.63 1.06 -12.80
N HIS A 13 -0.14 0.88 -11.71
CA HIS A 13 0.29 1.23 -10.37
C HIS A 13 1.45 0.34 -9.89
N LEU A 14 1.34 -0.98 -10.06
CA LEU A 14 2.33 -1.92 -9.53
C LEU A 14 3.47 -2.23 -10.49
N PHE A 15 3.20 -2.25 -11.80
CA PHE A 15 4.17 -2.68 -12.82
C PHE A 15 4.58 -1.56 -13.78
N LEU A 16 4.03 -0.34 -13.66
CA LEU A 16 4.27 0.76 -14.62
C LEU A 16 4.11 0.34 -16.09
N LEU A 17 3.25 -0.65 -16.35
CA LEU A 17 3.09 -1.32 -17.66
C LEU A 17 4.36 -2.01 -18.22
N GLY A 18 5.46 -2.06 -17.46
CA GLY A 18 6.75 -2.62 -17.87
C GLY A 18 7.06 -4.01 -17.31
N GLY A 19 6.05 -4.73 -16.81
CA GLY A 19 6.23 -6.06 -16.19
C GLY A 19 7.19 -6.03 -15.00
N THR A 20 8.03 -7.04 -14.85
CA THR A 20 8.97 -7.18 -13.72
C THR A 20 9.95 -6.01 -13.60
N ARG A 21 10.45 -5.49 -14.73
CA ARG A 21 11.32 -4.29 -14.74
C ARG A 21 10.57 -3.06 -14.23
N GLY A 22 9.32 -2.89 -14.64
CA GLY A 22 8.50 -1.78 -14.18
C GLY A 22 8.12 -1.88 -12.70
N MET A 23 7.95 -3.09 -12.16
CA MET A 23 7.81 -3.32 -10.71
C MET A 23 9.07 -2.90 -9.94
N ALA A 24 10.26 -3.23 -10.44
CA ALA A 24 11.51 -2.78 -9.82
C ALA A 24 11.64 -1.25 -9.83
N TRP A 25 11.32 -0.59 -10.96
CA TRP A 25 11.27 0.87 -11.05
C TRP A 25 10.23 1.47 -10.11
N HIS A 26 9.05 0.87 -9.99
CA HIS A 26 8.04 1.29 -9.02
C HIS A 26 8.59 1.27 -7.58
N GLY A 27 9.34 0.22 -7.21
CA GLY A 27 10.03 0.16 -5.92
C GLY A 27 10.98 1.32 -5.69
N TRP A 28 11.82 1.68 -6.67
CA TRP A 28 12.72 2.84 -6.55
C TRP A 28 11.98 4.18 -6.49
N LEU A 29 10.91 4.34 -7.28
CA LEU A 29 10.06 5.53 -7.22
C LEU A 29 9.37 5.66 -5.85
N GLY A 30 8.96 4.55 -5.25
CA GLY A 30 8.43 4.51 -3.89
C GLY A 30 9.43 4.97 -2.83
N ILE A 31 10.69 4.54 -2.93
CA ILE A 31 11.78 5.02 -2.07
C ILE A 31 11.97 6.53 -2.26
N GLY A 32 12.07 6.99 -3.51
CA GLY A 32 12.22 8.41 -3.82
C GLY A 32 11.06 9.26 -3.30
N ALA A 33 9.82 8.80 -3.45
CA ALA A 33 8.63 9.45 -2.91
C ALA A 33 8.65 9.48 -1.38
N THR A 34 9.08 8.41 -0.73
CA THR A 34 9.24 8.36 0.73
C THR A 34 10.24 9.43 1.20
N VAL A 35 11.41 9.50 0.57
CA VAL A 35 12.44 10.51 0.88
C VAL A 35 11.90 11.92 0.63
N LEU A 36 11.20 12.14 -0.49
CA LEU A 36 10.59 13.44 -0.80
C LEU A 36 9.56 13.88 0.26
N LEU A 37 8.73 12.96 0.75
CA LEU A 37 7.73 13.26 1.78
C LEU A 37 8.39 13.53 3.14
N LEU A 38 9.40 12.74 3.51
CA LEU A 38 10.15 12.94 4.76
C LEU A 38 10.95 14.25 4.76
N THR A 39 11.58 14.60 3.63
CA THR A 39 12.28 15.88 3.48
C THR A 39 11.31 17.06 3.46
N GLY A 40 10.15 16.91 2.81
CA GLY A 40 9.06 17.89 2.87
C GLY A 40 8.58 18.13 4.31
N LEU A 41 8.39 17.07 5.09
CA LEU A 41 8.05 17.16 6.52
C LEU A 41 9.14 17.93 7.30
N ALA A 42 10.41 17.54 7.13
CA ALA A 42 11.54 18.16 7.81
C ALA A 42 11.69 19.65 7.47
N ALA A 43 11.46 20.04 6.22
CA ALA A 43 11.51 21.44 5.80
C ALA A 43 10.30 22.26 6.29
N TRP A 44 9.12 21.63 6.37
CA TRP A 44 7.89 22.29 6.79
C TRP A 44 7.82 22.53 8.30
N LEU A 45 8.17 21.54 9.12
CA LEU A 45 8.09 21.61 10.59
C LEU A 45 8.65 22.90 11.22
N PRO A 46 9.90 23.33 10.93
CA PRO A 46 10.46 24.53 11.55
C PRO A 46 9.83 25.84 11.04
N THR A 47 9.13 25.79 9.89
CA THR A 47 8.54 26.97 9.26
C THR A 47 7.02 27.01 9.34
N ALA A 48 6.37 25.97 9.88
CA ALA A 48 4.92 25.82 9.90
C ALA A 48 4.19 27.06 10.49
N ALA A 49 4.63 27.53 11.66
CA ALA A 49 4.06 28.71 12.30
C ALA A 49 4.26 30.00 11.47
N ARG A 50 5.42 30.13 10.81
CA ARG A 50 5.75 31.28 9.96
C ARG A 50 4.90 31.28 8.69
N GLN A 51 4.72 30.12 8.06
CA GLN A 51 3.89 29.97 6.86
C GLN A 51 2.42 30.29 7.17
N LEU A 52 1.91 29.82 8.32
CA LEU A 52 0.54 30.11 8.74
C LEU A 52 0.33 31.62 9.00
N ARG A 53 1.31 32.30 9.62
CA ARG A 53 1.26 33.76 9.83
C ARG A 53 1.40 34.55 8.53
N ALA A 54 2.31 34.14 7.63
CA ALA A 54 2.50 34.77 6.33
C ALA A 54 1.23 34.71 5.47
N ARG A 55 0.44 33.64 5.58
CA ARG A 55 -0.87 33.50 4.93
C ARG A 55 -1.89 34.57 5.34
N LEU A 56 -1.87 34.97 6.61
CA LEU A 56 -2.74 36.03 7.13
C LEU A 56 -2.29 37.42 6.68
N ALA A 57 -0.99 37.58 6.41
CA ALA A 57 -0.38 38.86 6.05
C ALA A 57 -0.26 39.11 4.52
N ALA A 58 -0.39 38.07 3.68
CA ALA A 58 -0.17 38.16 2.24
C ALA A 58 -1.25 38.99 1.52
N LYS A 59 -0.94 40.27 1.25
CA LYS A 59 -1.69 41.15 0.33
C LYS A 59 -1.04 41.10 -1.07
N GLY A 60 -1.84 40.98 -2.14
CA GLY A 60 -1.38 41.14 -3.54
C GLY A 60 -1.07 39.87 -4.34
N ALA A 61 -1.25 38.66 -3.79
CA ALA A 61 -1.18 37.43 -4.57
C ALA A 61 -2.44 37.23 -5.44
N THR A 62 -2.29 36.68 -6.65
CA THR A 62 -3.46 36.30 -7.46
C THR A 62 -4.25 35.18 -6.77
N PRO A 63 -5.57 35.07 -6.97
CA PRO A 63 -6.39 34.02 -6.34
C PRO A 63 -5.88 32.61 -6.65
N ALA A 64 -5.46 32.35 -7.89
CA ALA A 64 -4.92 31.06 -8.31
C ALA A 64 -3.60 30.73 -7.59
N ALA A 65 -2.67 31.68 -7.55
CA ALA A 65 -1.40 31.52 -6.84
C ALA A 65 -1.59 31.16 -5.36
N ARG A 66 -2.55 31.84 -4.71
CA ARG A 66 -2.90 31.60 -3.31
C ARG A 66 -3.53 30.23 -3.12
N LEU A 67 -4.45 29.83 -4.01
CA LEU A 67 -5.08 28.52 -3.98
C LEU A 67 -4.05 27.39 -4.10
N PHE A 68 -3.15 27.45 -5.08
CA PHE A 68 -2.11 26.43 -5.26
C PHE A 68 -1.12 26.39 -4.09
N TYR A 69 -0.74 27.55 -3.54
CA TYR A 69 0.11 27.62 -2.35
C TYR A 69 -0.56 26.98 -1.12
N ASP A 70 -1.81 27.35 -0.85
CA ASP A 70 -2.58 26.83 0.29
C ASP A 70 -2.85 25.33 0.14
N ALA A 71 -3.23 24.88 -1.06
CA ALA A 71 -3.44 23.47 -1.37
C ALA A 71 -2.17 22.65 -1.17
N HIS A 72 -1.01 23.16 -1.62
CA HIS A 72 0.25 22.46 -1.49
C HIS A 72 0.77 22.43 -0.05
N THR A 73 0.75 23.56 0.66
CA THR A 73 1.36 23.69 1.99
C THR A 73 0.46 23.14 3.09
N LEU A 74 -0.76 23.65 3.23
CA LEU A 74 -1.69 23.22 4.29
C LEU A 74 -2.40 21.93 3.93
N GLY A 75 -2.87 21.80 2.68
CA GLY A 75 -3.42 20.54 2.19
C GLY A 75 -2.38 19.42 2.28
N GLY A 76 -1.15 19.70 1.83
CA GLY A 76 -0.02 18.79 1.95
C GLY A 76 0.24 18.39 3.40
N ALA A 77 0.44 19.35 4.30
CA ALA A 77 0.68 19.07 5.72
C ALA A 77 -0.42 18.22 6.37
N THR A 78 -1.68 18.40 5.96
CA THR A 78 -2.83 17.64 6.48
C THR A 78 -2.76 16.17 6.07
N VAL A 79 -2.45 15.88 4.79
CA VAL A 79 -2.42 14.49 4.28
C VAL A 79 -1.04 13.83 4.39
N LEU A 80 0.01 14.59 4.71
CA LEU A 80 1.39 14.14 4.72
C LEU A 80 1.62 12.89 5.59
N PRO A 81 1.10 12.77 6.82
CA PRO A 81 1.27 11.55 7.61
C PRO A 81 0.69 10.30 6.90
N LEU A 82 -0.45 10.45 6.24
CA LEU A 82 -1.10 9.36 5.51
C LEU A 82 -0.31 8.99 4.25
N LEU A 83 0.20 9.98 3.52
CA LEU A 83 1.05 9.78 2.36
C LEU A 83 2.38 9.09 2.72
N ILE A 84 2.97 9.41 3.87
CA ILE A 84 4.17 8.73 4.36
C ILE A 84 3.87 7.26 4.63
N VAL A 85 2.77 6.94 5.33
CA VAL A 85 2.39 5.54 5.56
C VAL A 85 2.17 4.80 4.25
N LEU A 86 1.44 5.40 3.30
CA LEU A 86 1.21 4.84 1.97
C LEU A 86 2.51 4.59 1.20
N ALA A 87 3.42 5.57 1.18
CA ALA A 87 4.68 5.47 0.46
C ALA A 87 5.61 4.41 1.08
N VAL A 88 5.79 4.42 2.40
CA VAL A 88 6.65 3.45 3.11
C VAL A 88 6.11 2.03 2.94
N THR A 89 4.81 1.82 3.19
CA THR A 89 4.21 0.48 3.12
C THR A 89 4.11 -0.04 1.69
N GLY A 90 3.83 0.82 0.72
CA GLY A 90 3.71 0.44 -0.70
C GLY A 90 5.06 0.08 -1.32
N THR A 91 6.11 0.80 -0.92
CA THR A 91 7.49 0.52 -1.35
C THR A 91 7.94 -0.88 -0.95
N ALA A 92 7.40 -1.44 0.13
CA ALA A 92 7.80 -2.78 0.56
C ALA A 92 7.36 -3.90 -0.39
N PHE A 93 6.30 -3.73 -1.19
CA PHE A 93 5.79 -4.83 -2.03
C PHE A 93 6.75 -5.24 -3.16
N PRO A 94 7.33 -4.32 -3.96
CA PRO A 94 8.34 -4.70 -4.94
C PRO A 94 9.61 -5.32 -4.34
N TRP A 95 9.87 -5.07 -3.05
CA TRP A 95 11.04 -5.56 -2.33
C TRP A 95 10.72 -6.75 -1.41
N GLU A 96 9.58 -7.43 -1.59
CA GLU A 96 9.13 -8.52 -0.71
C GLU A 96 10.19 -9.62 -0.57
N ASP A 97 10.80 -10.08 -1.66
CA ASP A 97 11.85 -11.12 -1.63
C ASP A 97 13.11 -10.64 -0.88
N ALA A 98 13.51 -9.39 -1.11
CA ALA A 98 14.66 -8.79 -0.43
C ALA A 98 14.40 -8.66 1.08
N LEU A 99 13.18 -8.32 1.47
CA LEU A 99 12.76 -8.23 2.87
C LEU A 99 12.68 -9.62 3.53
N HIS A 100 12.14 -10.63 2.83
CA HIS A 100 12.15 -12.02 3.32
C HIS A 100 13.57 -12.50 3.59
N ASN A 101 14.50 -12.25 2.66
CA ASN A 101 15.92 -12.58 2.81
C ASN A 101 16.58 -11.80 3.96
N ALA A 102 16.34 -10.48 4.05
CA ALA A 102 16.92 -9.62 5.09
C ALA A 102 16.48 -10.04 6.49
N PHE A 103 15.22 -10.45 6.66
CA PHE A 103 14.68 -10.96 7.92
C PHE A 103 14.92 -12.46 8.13
N ARG A 104 15.54 -13.16 7.16
CA ARG A 104 15.78 -14.61 7.20
C ARG A 104 14.50 -15.41 7.49
N LEU A 105 13.40 -15.01 6.86
CA LEU A 105 12.11 -15.65 7.06
C LEU A 105 12.13 -17.07 6.49
N PRO A 106 11.45 -18.03 7.13
CA PRO A 106 11.35 -19.39 6.61
C PRO A 106 10.59 -19.39 5.28
N GLU A 107 11.06 -20.21 4.34
CA GLU A 107 10.34 -20.44 3.10
C GLU A 107 8.94 -21.03 3.38
N PRO A 108 7.89 -20.60 2.65
CA PRO A 108 6.57 -21.15 2.82
C PRO A 108 6.60 -22.67 2.62
N ARG A 109 6.10 -23.42 3.63
CA ARG A 109 6.03 -24.88 3.54
C ARG A 109 5.18 -25.28 2.34
N LYS A 110 5.80 -25.99 1.39
CA LYS A 110 5.13 -26.54 0.23
C LYS A 110 4.44 -27.84 0.64
N TYR A 111 3.13 -27.88 0.46
CA TYR A 111 2.34 -29.09 0.64
C TYR A 111 1.98 -29.66 -0.72
N ALA A 112 2.11 -30.96 -0.87
CA ALA A 112 1.64 -31.74 -1.99
C ALA A 112 0.89 -32.95 -1.43
N VAL A 113 -0.13 -33.39 -2.13
CA VAL A 113 -0.87 -34.62 -1.80
C VAL A 113 -0.50 -35.70 -2.80
N ALA A 114 -0.63 -36.96 -2.37
CA ALA A 114 -0.55 -38.08 -3.30
C ALA A 114 -1.69 -37.95 -4.31
N GLU A 115 -1.41 -38.26 -5.58
CA GLU A 115 -2.46 -38.33 -6.58
C GLU A 115 -3.37 -39.51 -6.26
N GLU A 116 -4.63 -39.21 -5.97
CA GLU A 116 -5.66 -40.22 -5.77
C GLU A 116 -6.51 -40.35 -7.04
N ARG A 117 -6.89 -41.57 -7.38
CA ARG A 117 -7.82 -41.85 -8.49
C ARG A 117 -9.27 -41.48 -8.16
N VAL A 118 -9.49 -40.83 -7.03
CA VAL A 118 -10.80 -40.42 -6.52
C VAL A 118 -11.05 -38.97 -6.91
N ARG A 119 -12.30 -38.60 -7.17
CA ARG A 119 -12.64 -37.20 -7.42
C ARG A 119 -12.46 -36.38 -6.14
N PRO A 120 -11.90 -35.15 -6.21
CA PRO A 120 -11.87 -34.24 -5.08
C PRO A 120 -13.25 -34.07 -4.45
N ILE A 121 -13.28 -33.88 -3.13
CA ILE A 121 -14.53 -33.66 -2.40
C ILE A 121 -15.14 -32.31 -2.76
N SER A 122 -16.43 -32.16 -2.44
CA SER A 122 -17.16 -30.91 -2.71
C SER A 122 -16.49 -29.71 -2.03
N ALA A 123 -16.53 -28.57 -2.72
CA ALA A 123 -16.08 -27.29 -2.18
C ALA A 123 -16.75 -26.95 -0.84
N ASP A 124 -18.03 -27.28 -0.67
CA ASP A 124 -18.78 -27.03 0.56
C ASP A 124 -18.20 -27.77 1.77
N VAL A 125 -17.70 -29.00 1.58
CA VAL A 125 -17.03 -29.73 2.67
C VAL A 125 -15.73 -29.04 3.05
N LEU A 126 -14.90 -28.67 2.08
CA LEU A 126 -13.64 -27.94 2.34
C LEU A 126 -13.89 -26.60 3.07
N LEU A 127 -14.91 -25.87 2.64
CA LEU A 127 -15.30 -24.60 3.26
C LEU A 127 -15.78 -24.79 4.70
N ARG A 128 -16.63 -25.79 4.96
CA ARG A 128 -17.10 -26.12 6.32
C ARG A 128 -15.95 -26.57 7.21
N THR A 129 -15.04 -27.42 6.72
CA THR A 129 -13.85 -27.84 7.48
C THR A 129 -13.00 -26.64 7.86
N ALA A 130 -12.75 -25.70 6.94
CA ALA A 130 -11.98 -24.50 7.24
C ALA A 130 -12.69 -23.55 8.22
N ASP A 131 -14.00 -23.40 8.14
CA ASP A 131 -14.79 -22.57 9.06
C ASP A 131 -14.76 -23.13 10.50
N GLN A 132 -14.79 -24.46 10.65
CA GLN A 132 -14.66 -25.14 11.94
C GLN A 132 -13.29 -24.91 12.60
N GLN A 133 -12.22 -24.75 11.82
CA GLN A 133 -10.89 -24.47 12.37
C GLN A 133 -10.78 -23.04 12.95
N LEU A 134 -11.50 -22.09 12.36
CA LEU A 134 -11.36 -20.66 12.66
C LEU A 134 -12.73 -19.97 12.79
N PRO A 135 -13.54 -20.29 13.82
CA PRO A 135 -14.92 -19.81 13.97
C PRO A 135 -15.04 -18.27 14.10
N GLY A 136 -13.95 -17.60 14.48
CA GLY A 136 -13.88 -16.13 14.56
C GLY A 136 -13.66 -15.42 13.21
N MET A 137 -13.44 -16.15 12.13
CA MET A 137 -13.11 -15.62 10.81
C MET A 137 -14.24 -15.88 9.81
N ARG A 138 -14.08 -15.39 8.58
CA ARG A 138 -14.97 -15.64 7.43
C ARG A 138 -14.13 -16.11 6.25
N VAL A 139 -14.69 -17.02 5.45
CA VAL A 139 -14.10 -17.41 4.18
C VAL A 139 -14.04 -16.20 3.25
N ARG A 140 -12.85 -15.90 2.74
CA ARG A 140 -12.62 -14.85 1.74
C ARG A 140 -12.47 -15.42 0.34
N ARG A 141 -11.79 -16.56 0.21
CA ARG A 141 -11.51 -17.20 -1.08
C ARG A 141 -11.19 -18.67 -0.88
N LEU A 142 -11.77 -19.52 -1.73
CA LEU A 142 -11.30 -20.90 -1.94
C LEU A 142 -10.40 -20.94 -3.17
N ILE A 143 -9.24 -21.58 -3.04
CA ILE A 143 -8.33 -21.89 -4.13
C ILE A 143 -8.37 -23.41 -4.29
N LEU A 144 -8.94 -23.85 -5.41
CA LEU A 144 -9.03 -25.26 -5.76
C LEU A 144 -7.70 -25.75 -6.35
N PRO A 145 -7.37 -27.04 -6.18
CA PRO A 145 -6.22 -27.65 -6.84
C PRO A 145 -6.37 -27.54 -8.36
N THR A 146 -5.28 -27.24 -9.04
CA THR A 146 -5.22 -27.20 -10.51
C THR A 146 -4.60 -28.46 -11.09
N LYS A 147 -3.76 -29.13 -10.32
CA LYS A 147 -3.16 -30.44 -10.61
C LYS A 147 -3.60 -31.47 -9.55
N PRO A 148 -3.59 -32.77 -9.88
CA PRO A 148 -3.99 -33.82 -8.93
C PRO A 148 -3.15 -33.88 -7.64
N THR A 149 -1.93 -33.35 -7.65
CA THR A 149 -1.04 -33.31 -6.48
C THR A 149 -1.10 -32.00 -5.69
N ASP A 150 -1.89 -31.03 -6.15
CA ASP A 150 -2.05 -29.74 -5.47
C ASP A 150 -2.95 -29.86 -4.24
N VAL A 151 -2.72 -29.00 -3.25
CA VAL A 151 -3.61 -28.83 -2.09
C VAL A 151 -4.74 -27.84 -2.37
N ALA A 152 -5.86 -27.99 -1.65
CA ALA A 152 -6.86 -26.93 -1.55
C ALA A 152 -6.43 -25.90 -0.50
N ARG A 153 -6.70 -24.61 -0.74
CA ARG A 153 -6.45 -23.54 0.25
C ARG A 153 -7.68 -22.68 0.45
N VAL A 154 -8.09 -22.53 1.70
CA VAL A 154 -9.13 -21.60 2.11
C VAL A 154 -8.47 -20.39 2.75
N GLN A 155 -8.53 -19.25 2.07
CA GLN A 155 -8.11 -17.97 2.62
C GLN A 155 -9.25 -17.40 3.45
N MET A 156 -8.95 -17.15 4.73
CA MET A 156 -9.86 -16.61 5.72
C MET A 156 -9.53 -15.15 5.99
N ILE A 157 -10.52 -14.39 6.47
CA ILE A 157 -10.35 -13.01 6.94
C ILE A 157 -11.12 -12.77 8.24
N ALA A 158 -10.56 -11.94 9.13
CA ALA A 158 -11.17 -11.54 10.38
C ALA A 158 -12.51 -10.81 10.12
N ARG A 159 -13.47 -11.02 11.02
CA ARG A 159 -14.81 -10.40 10.93
C ARG A 159 -14.79 -8.90 11.19
N ARG A 160 -13.78 -8.42 11.92
CA ARG A 160 -13.58 -7.02 12.26
C ARG A 160 -12.28 -6.50 11.64
N PRO A 161 -12.22 -5.21 11.28
CA PRO A 161 -10.96 -4.59 10.85
C PRO A 161 -9.85 -4.78 11.87
N THR A 162 -8.67 -5.19 11.40
CA THR A 162 -7.46 -5.39 12.21
C THR A 162 -6.24 -5.34 11.30
N LEU A 163 -5.05 -5.18 11.88
CA LEU A 163 -3.77 -5.17 11.17
C LEU A 163 -3.34 -6.56 10.70
N LEU A 164 -3.76 -7.62 11.40
CA LEU A 164 -3.44 -9.01 11.12
C LEU A 164 -4.76 -9.75 10.94
N ALA A 165 -5.32 -9.64 9.74
CA ALA A 165 -6.68 -10.03 9.46
C ALA A 165 -6.77 -11.38 8.77
N ARG A 166 -5.70 -11.91 8.20
CA ARG A 166 -5.79 -13.07 7.30
C ARG A 166 -5.33 -14.35 7.99
N ALA A 167 -5.90 -15.45 7.54
CA ALA A 167 -5.41 -16.78 7.82
C ALA A 167 -5.56 -17.64 6.57
N THR A 168 -4.79 -18.73 6.50
CA THR A 168 -4.91 -19.73 5.44
C THR A 168 -5.03 -21.10 6.05
N VAL A 169 -6.10 -21.82 5.68
CA VAL A 169 -6.26 -23.24 5.98
C VAL A 169 -5.91 -24.02 4.72
N THR A 170 -4.91 -24.88 4.81
CA THR A 170 -4.50 -25.79 3.73
C THR A 170 -5.11 -27.15 4.00
N LEU A 171 -5.78 -27.71 2.99
CA LEU A 171 -6.55 -28.95 3.08
C LEU A 171 -6.09 -29.92 1.99
N ASN A 172 -6.12 -31.21 2.30
CA ASN A 172 -6.09 -32.24 1.27
C ASN A 172 -7.44 -32.22 0.52
N PRO A 173 -7.43 -32.05 -0.82
CA PRO A 173 -8.66 -31.94 -1.60
C PRO A 173 -9.45 -33.25 -1.74
N TYR A 174 -8.89 -34.41 -1.40
CA TYR A 174 -9.53 -35.72 -1.59
C TYR A 174 -10.23 -36.26 -0.34
N ASP A 175 -9.75 -35.94 0.85
CA ASP A 175 -10.32 -36.39 2.12
C ASP A 175 -10.74 -35.24 3.05
N GLY A 176 -10.34 -34.00 2.73
CA GLY A 176 -10.61 -32.82 3.55
C GLY A 176 -9.72 -32.68 4.77
N ALA A 177 -8.65 -33.48 4.89
CA ALA A 177 -7.74 -33.44 6.03
C ALA A 177 -7.03 -32.08 6.12
N VAL A 178 -6.94 -31.55 7.33
CA VAL A 178 -6.26 -30.27 7.61
C VAL A 178 -4.75 -30.50 7.62
N LEU A 179 -4.07 -29.93 6.63
CA LEU A 179 -2.61 -30.04 6.50
C LEU A 179 -1.90 -28.89 7.23
N SER A 180 -2.50 -27.71 7.24
CA SER A 180 -1.95 -26.55 7.96
C SER A 180 -2.98 -25.49 8.25
N VAL A 181 -2.82 -24.79 9.37
CA VAL A 181 -3.52 -23.54 9.68
C VAL A 181 -2.45 -22.48 9.97
N ILE A 182 -2.45 -21.39 9.22
CA ILE A 182 -1.52 -20.28 9.40
C ILE A 182 -2.33 -19.01 9.64
N GLN A 183 -2.23 -18.43 10.82
CA GLN A 183 -2.86 -17.16 11.16
C GLN A 183 -1.82 -16.04 11.20
N GLU A 184 -2.12 -14.90 10.57
CA GLU A 184 -1.23 -13.72 10.64
C GLU A 184 -1.01 -13.27 12.10
N THR A 185 -1.96 -13.51 13.01
CA THR A 185 -1.87 -13.15 14.44
C THR A 185 -0.79 -13.92 15.21
N GLU A 186 -0.45 -15.13 14.74
CA GLU A 186 0.54 -16.03 15.35
C GLU A 186 1.96 -15.77 14.83
N THR A 187 2.11 -14.87 13.86
CA THR A 187 3.43 -14.49 13.33
C THR A 187 4.12 -13.49 14.25
N GLU A 188 5.45 -13.56 14.28
CA GLU A 188 6.32 -12.72 15.11
C GLU A 188 7.43 -12.04 14.28
N GLY A 189 8.12 -11.08 14.90
CA GLY A 189 9.29 -10.42 14.33
C GLY A 189 9.09 -9.84 12.93
N GLY A 190 10.01 -10.14 12.02
CA GLY A 190 10.00 -9.67 10.64
C GLY A 190 8.79 -10.18 9.84
N GLU A 191 8.32 -11.40 10.10
CA GLU A 191 7.15 -11.95 9.41
C GLU A 191 5.89 -11.15 9.78
N ARG A 192 5.70 -10.90 11.08
CA ARG A 192 4.59 -10.07 11.57
C ARG A 192 4.59 -8.69 10.93
N LEU A 193 5.76 -8.04 10.86
CA LEU A 193 5.91 -6.75 10.21
C LEU A 193 5.41 -6.80 8.77
N LEU A 194 5.87 -7.77 7.96
CA LEU A 194 5.44 -7.91 6.56
C LEU A 194 3.94 -8.20 6.42
N LYS A 195 3.34 -8.96 7.35
CA LYS A 195 1.88 -9.21 7.34
C LYS A 195 1.04 -7.96 7.68
N VAL A 196 1.58 -7.04 8.47
CA VAL A 196 0.91 -5.75 8.80
C VAL A 196 0.90 -4.79 7.62
N LEU A 197 1.95 -4.77 6.78
CA LEU A 197 2.10 -3.77 5.71
C LEU A 197 0.90 -3.69 4.75
N PRO A 198 0.33 -4.80 4.23
CA PRO A 198 -0.87 -4.73 3.41
C PRO A 198 -2.06 -4.09 4.13
N ALA A 199 -2.26 -4.39 5.42
CA ALA A 199 -3.39 -3.84 6.16
C ALA A 199 -3.25 -2.33 6.34
N LEU A 200 -2.04 -1.85 6.61
CA LEU A 200 -1.71 -0.42 6.64
C LEU A 200 -1.91 0.21 5.27
N HIS A 201 -1.25 -0.30 4.22
CA HIS A 201 -1.26 0.29 2.89
C HIS A 201 -2.67 0.42 2.29
N PHE A 202 -3.51 -0.61 2.45
CA PHE A 202 -4.87 -0.60 1.90
C PHE A 202 -5.90 0.06 2.82
N GLY A 203 -5.51 0.63 3.96
CA GLY A 203 -6.43 1.18 4.96
C GLY A 203 -7.36 0.13 5.57
N ALA A 204 -7.03 -1.16 5.44
CA ALA A 204 -7.90 -2.27 5.85
C ALA A 204 -8.05 -2.35 7.38
N TRP A 205 -7.09 -1.81 8.12
CA TRP A 205 -7.11 -1.69 9.59
C TRP A 205 -8.33 -0.91 10.10
N GLY A 206 -8.87 0.04 9.31
CA GLY A 206 -10.03 0.86 9.65
C GLY A 206 -11.29 0.48 8.90
N GLY A 207 -11.30 -0.67 8.20
CA GLY A 207 -12.44 -1.09 7.38
C GLY A 207 -12.76 -0.09 6.27
N ILE A 208 -14.03 0.24 6.08
CA ILE A 208 -14.45 1.22 5.06
C ILE A 208 -13.95 2.63 5.38
N THR A 209 -13.93 3.03 6.65
CA THR A 209 -13.47 4.36 7.08
C THR A 209 -12.00 4.56 6.74
N GLY A 210 -11.15 3.59 7.07
CA GLY A 210 -9.72 3.64 6.74
C GLY A 210 -9.49 3.73 5.23
N LYS A 211 -10.22 2.93 4.44
CA LYS A 211 -10.18 2.98 2.97
C LYS A 211 -10.59 4.33 2.40
N LEU A 212 -11.64 4.97 2.94
CA LEU A 212 -12.09 6.29 2.49
C LEU A 212 -11.06 7.38 2.81
N ILE A 213 -10.48 7.36 4.02
CA ILE A 213 -9.40 8.29 4.40
C ILE A 213 -8.22 8.16 3.43
N TYR A 214 -7.81 6.93 3.13
CA TYR A 214 -6.70 6.66 2.23
C TYR A 214 -7.01 7.01 0.78
N CYS A 215 -8.27 6.84 0.35
CA CYS A 215 -8.73 7.27 -0.97
C CYS A 215 -8.58 8.80 -1.13
N VAL A 216 -9.03 9.57 -0.14
CA VAL A 216 -8.89 11.03 -0.14
C VAL A 216 -7.42 11.44 -0.15
N ALA A 217 -6.57 10.81 0.68
CA ALA A 217 -5.14 11.08 0.70
C ALA A 217 -4.47 10.74 -0.65
N ALA A 218 -4.80 9.60 -1.26
CA ALA A 218 -4.27 9.19 -2.55
C ALA A 218 -4.69 10.14 -3.68
N LEU A 219 -5.94 10.64 -3.67
CA LEU A 219 -6.41 11.65 -4.63
C LEU A 219 -5.77 13.02 -4.41
N ALA A 220 -5.33 13.35 -3.18
CA ALA A 220 -4.59 14.57 -2.91
C ALA A 220 -3.17 14.54 -3.52
N ALA A 221 -2.54 13.38 -3.63
CA ALA A 221 -1.18 13.24 -4.16
C ALA A 221 -0.96 13.89 -5.55
N PRO A 222 -1.76 13.62 -6.60
CA PRO A 222 -1.61 14.31 -7.88
C PRO A 222 -1.86 15.82 -7.76
N GLY A 223 -2.79 16.26 -6.90
CA GLY A 223 -3.02 17.68 -6.62
C GLY A 223 -1.80 18.36 -5.99
N LEU A 224 -1.11 17.68 -5.07
CA LEU A 224 0.15 18.16 -4.48
C LEU A 224 1.27 18.21 -5.52
N PHE A 225 1.37 17.21 -6.39
CA PHE A 225 2.35 17.22 -7.48
C PHE A 225 2.14 18.41 -8.44
N LEU A 226 0.91 18.61 -8.91
CA LEU A 226 0.56 19.70 -9.82
C LEU A 226 0.76 21.07 -9.19
N SER A 227 0.33 21.24 -7.93
CA SER A 227 0.50 22.49 -7.18
C SER A 227 1.97 22.82 -6.92
N GLY A 228 2.79 21.83 -6.55
CA GLY A 228 4.23 22.00 -6.37
C GLY A 228 4.93 22.40 -7.67
N GLY A 229 4.58 21.73 -8.77
CA GLY A 229 5.10 22.05 -10.11
C GLY A 229 4.75 23.46 -10.56
N TYR A 230 3.49 23.88 -10.38
CA TYR A 230 3.07 25.26 -10.67
C TYR A 230 3.87 26.30 -9.88
N LEU A 231 4.02 26.10 -8.56
CA LEU A 231 4.78 27.01 -7.70
C LEU A 231 6.27 27.07 -8.08
N TYR A 232 6.86 25.92 -8.45
CA TYR A 232 8.23 25.84 -8.92
C TYR A 232 8.45 26.62 -10.22
N LEU A 233 7.59 26.39 -11.23
CA LEU A 233 7.68 27.08 -12.52
C LEU A 233 7.47 28.59 -12.37
N ARG A 234 6.52 28.99 -11.52
CA ARG A 234 6.30 30.40 -11.20
C ARG A 234 7.54 31.04 -10.55
N ARG A 235 8.15 30.36 -9.57
CA ARG A 235 9.38 30.84 -8.91
C ARG A 235 10.53 30.99 -9.90
N LEU A 236 10.65 30.09 -10.86
CA LEU A 236 11.65 30.17 -11.93
C LEU A 236 11.40 31.38 -12.85
N HIS A 237 10.15 31.62 -13.21
CA HIS A 237 9.75 32.77 -14.04
C HIS A 237 10.01 34.11 -13.34
N GLU A 238 9.70 34.19 -12.05
CA GLU A 238 9.97 35.38 -11.22
C GLU A 238 11.48 35.66 -11.11
N ARG A 239 12.31 34.63 -10.85
CA ARG A 239 13.78 34.74 -10.84
C ARG A 239 14.38 35.20 -12.17
N ARG A 240 13.76 34.85 -13.30
CA ARG A 240 14.19 35.29 -14.63
C ARG A 240 13.82 36.75 -14.93
N ARG A 241 12.73 37.26 -14.34
CA ARG A 241 12.28 38.65 -14.50
C ARG A 241 13.04 39.63 -13.61
N ASP A 242 13.52 39.17 -12.45
CA ASP A 242 14.30 40.01 -11.53
C ASP A 242 15.51 39.23 -10.97
N PRO A 243 16.69 39.34 -11.63
CA PRO A 243 17.91 38.65 -11.22
C PRO A 243 18.39 39.02 -9.80
N THR A 244 17.98 40.19 -9.29
CA THR A 244 18.44 40.70 -7.99
C THR A 244 17.82 39.95 -6.80
N VAL A 245 16.70 39.24 -7.00
CA VAL A 245 15.99 38.47 -5.97
C VAL A 245 16.61 37.07 -5.75
N GLY A 246 17.55 36.64 -6.61
CA GLY A 246 18.15 35.30 -6.57
C GLY A 246 19.40 35.13 -5.71
N GLY A 247 20.05 36.22 -5.27
CA GLY A 247 21.40 36.23 -4.70
C GLY A 247 21.51 36.24 -3.16
N GLY A 248 20.45 35.87 -2.44
CA GLY A 248 20.46 35.82 -0.97
C GLY A 248 20.62 34.41 -0.42
N ASN A 249 21.77 34.18 0.24
CA ASN A 249 22.19 33.02 1.04
C ASN A 249 22.88 31.87 0.29
N THR A 250 24.19 32.05 0.09
CA THR A 250 25.19 31.05 0.51
C THR A 250 25.13 30.85 2.02
#